data_AF-A0A7S2S8K8-F1
#
_entry.id   AF-A0A7S2S8K8-F1
#
_cell.length_a   1.000
_cell.length_b   1.000
_cell.length_c   1.000
_cell.angle_alpha   90.00
_cell.angle_beta   90.00
_cell.angle_gamma   90.00
#
_symmetry.space_group_name_H-M   'P 1'
#
loop_
_entity.id
_entity.type
_entity.pdbx_description
1 polymer ?
#
loop_
_entity_poly.entity_id
_entity_poly.type
_entity_poly.pdbx_seq_one_letter_code
_entity_poly.pdbx_strand_id
1 'polypeptide(L)'
;GAISGVSTVSMSGHLTNTAGNFLFTSSTAQAITHTGAAGQDLTISSGGNVVSEGVTMNTGAVSGVTTLSASDDVTLSKAAAAITHSGATSLTIASTSGTVAVESVVFSAGAVSAVTTLGASGTVSLTNTASQAITHTGAGGGSADLSVSSTNGCVLVE
;
A
#
# COMPACT_ATOMS: atom_id res chain seq x y z
N GLY A 1 45.49 14.91 16.49
CA GLY A 1 46.40 14.78 15.32
C GLY A 1 45.64 14.13 14.20
N ALA A 2 45.93 14.47 12.94
CA ALA A 2 45.30 13.80 11.80
C ALA A 2 45.88 12.38 11.64
N ILE A 3 45.01 11.41 11.36
CA ILE A 3 45.42 10.08 10.92
C ILE A 3 45.46 10.13 9.38
N SER A 4 46.60 9.81 8.75
CA SER A 4 46.81 9.92 7.31
C SER A 4 47.60 8.73 6.77
N GLY A 5 47.33 8.31 5.53
CA GLY A 5 48.01 7.19 4.87
C GLY A 5 47.66 5.80 5.42
N VAL A 6 46.61 5.70 6.25
CA VAL A 6 46.14 4.43 6.81
C VAL A 6 45.32 3.65 5.78
N SER A 7 45.66 2.38 5.59
CA SER A 7 44.92 1.46 4.72
C SER A 7 43.77 0.79 5.47
N THR A 8 43.98 0.39 6.72
CA THR A 8 42.98 -0.28 7.57
C THR A 8 43.11 0.18 9.02
N VAL A 9 41.99 0.20 9.74
CA VAL A 9 41.92 0.43 11.20
C VAL A 9 41.18 -0.76 11.80
N SER A 10 41.84 -1.53 12.68
CA SER A 10 41.25 -2.68 13.38
C SER A 10 41.00 -2.34 14.85
N MET A 11 39.82 -2.68 15.37
CA MET A 11 39.39 -2.34 16.74
C MET A 11 38.69 -3.54 17.39
N SER A 12 38.97 -3.78 18.67
CA SER A 12 38.27 -4.81 19.49
C SER A 12 37.10 -4.25 20.29
N GLY A 13 36.92 -2.93 20.29
CA GLY A 13 35.85 -2.21 21.00
C GLY A 13 35.23 -1.11 20.15
N HIS A 14 34.49 -0.20 20.78
CA HIS A 14 33.80 0.87 20.08
C HIS A 14 34.73 2.00 19.63
N LEU A 15 34.41 2.60 18.49
CA LEU A 15 34.89 3.93 18.14
C LEU A 15 33.92 4.97 18.69
N THR A 16 34.40 5.84 19.57
CA THR A 16 33.61 6.97 20.09
C THR A 16 34.07 8.25 19.40
N ASN A 17 33.15 8.92 18.70
CA ASN A 17 33.37 10.24 18.13
C ASN A 17 32.52 11.27 18.91
N THR A 18 33.16 12.16 19.65
CA THR A 18 32.47 13.08 20.56
C THR A 18 32.01 14.38 19.89
N ALA A 19 32.53 14.68 18.69
CA ALA A 19 32.18 15.87 17.93
C ALA A 19 32.38 15.66 16.42
N GLY A 20 31.67 16.41 15.59
CA GLY A 20 31.80 16.36 14.14
C GLY A 20 31.11 15.15 13.47
N ASN A 21 31.26 15.07 12.16
CA ASN A 21 30.62 14.05 11.31
C ASN A 21 31.65 13.01 10.85
N PHE A 22 31.15 11.85 10.44
CA PHE A 22 31.90 10.98 9.54
C PHE A 22 31.71 11.45 8.10
N LEU A 23 32.81 11.68 7.37
CA LEU A 23 32.80 12.15 5.99
C LEU A 23 33.40 11.08 5.07
N PHE A 24 32.65 10.70 4.03
CA PHE A 24 33.04 9.72 3.02
C PHE A 24 33.31 10.45 1.70
N THR A 25 34.57 10.58 1.27
CA THR A 25 34.96 11.52 0.20
C THR A 25 35.22 10.88 -1.18
N SER A 26 35.25 9.55 -1.30
CA SER A 26 35.47 8.91 -2.61
C SER A 26 34.34 9.23 -3.59
N SER A 27 34.68 9.44 -4.86
CA SER A 27 33.72 9.52 -5.96
C SER A 27 33.20 8.15 -6.42
N THR A 28 33.78 7.06 -5.89
CA THR A 28 33.30 5.69 -6.06
C THR A 28 32.33 5.33 -4.94
N ALA A 29 31.66 4.18 -5.06
CA ALA A 29 30.82 3.65 -4.00
C ALA A 29 31.60 3.51 -2.68
N GLN A 30 30.98 3.95 -1.58
CA GLN A 30 31.43 3.78 -0.21
C GLN A 30 30.27 3.16 0.57
N ALA A 31 30.56 2.32 1.55
CA ALA A 31 29.55 1.57 2.28
C ALA A 31 29.88 1.47 3.78
N ILE A 32 28.83 1.37 4.59
CA ILE A 32 28.92 0.93 5.99
C ILE A 32 28.42 -0.52 6.01
N THR A 33 29.34 -1.47 6.12
CA THR A 33 29.02 -2.90 6.04
C THR A 33 29.02 -3.53 7.43
N HIS A 34 27.92 -4.21 7.78
CA HIS A 34 27.81 -5.04 8.98
C HIS A 34 27.77 -6.52 8.59
N THR A 35 28.64 -7.35 9.16
CA THR A 35 28.75 -8.80 8.86
C THR A 35 28.17 -9.67 9.97
N GLY A 36 27.19 -9.15 10.72
CA GLY A 36 26.55 -9.88 11.82
C GLY A 36 25.85 -11.17 11.37
N ALA A 37 25.75 -12.13 12.27
CA ALA A 37 25.01 -13.38 12.08
C ALA A 37 23.48 -13.16 12.19
N ALA A 38 22.69 -14.20 11.97
CA ALA A 38 21.24 -14.15 12.12
C ALA A 38 20.83 -13.60 13.50
N GLY A 39 19.96 -12.58 13.53
CA GLY A 39 19.53 -11.88 14.74
C GLY A 39 20.44 -10.75 15.23
N GLN A 40 21.57 -10.50 14.54
CA GLN A 40 22.47 -9.38 14.85
C GLN A 40 22.24 -8.23 13.87
N ASP A 41 21.69 -7.13 14.36
CA ASP A 41 21.32 -5.98 13.53
C ASP A 41 22.38 -4.88 13.56
N LEU A 42 22.52 -4.14 12.45
CA LEU A 42 23.17 -2.83 12.48
C LEU A 42 22.17 -1.81 13.03
N THR A 43 22.38 -1.37 14.26
CA THR A 43 21.54 -0.33 14.87
C THR A 43 22.10 1.05 14.58
N ILE A 44 21.29 1.91 13.96
CA ILE A 44 21.56 3.34 13.82
C ILE A 44 20.51 4.07 14.62
N SER A 45 20.93 4.83 15.64
CA SER A 45 20.05 5.58 16.51
C SER A 45 20.46 7.05 16.57
N SER A 46 19.49 7.90 16.85
CA SER A 46 19.66 9.34 16.99
C SER A 46 18.81 9.81 18.16
N GLY A 47 19.28 10.82 18.89
CA GLY A 47 18.44 11.55 19.85
C GLY A 47 17.35 12.40 19.16
N GLY A 48 17.41 12.50 17.82
CA GLY A 48 16.36 13.06 16.97
C GLY A 48 16.15 12.17 15.74
N ASN A 49 16.16 12.77 14.55
CA ASN A 49 15.92 12.06 13.29
C ASN A 49 17.17 11.31 12.79
N VAL A 50 16.97 10.21 12.08
CA VAL A 50 17.93 9.67 11.12
C VAL A 50 17.48 10.11 9.73
N VAL A 51 18.32 10.85 9.00
CA VAL A 51 17.99 11.36 7.66
C VAL A 51 18.94 10.76 6.64
N SER A 52 18.39 10.06 5.65
CA SER A 52 19.12 9.47 4.52
C SER A 52 18.58 10.10 3.25
N GLU A 53 19.37 10.97 2.61
CA GLU A 53 19.04 11.55 1.30
C GLU A 53 17.61 12.17 1.26
N GLY A 54 17.18 12.79 2.36
CA GLY A 54 15.87 13.44 2.50
C GLY A 54 14.76 12.55 3.09
N VAL A 55 14.95 11.24 3.16
CA VAL A 55 14.05 10.34 3.90
C VAL A 55 14.37 10.42 5.38
N THR A 56 13.37 10.75 6.19
CA THR A 56 13.50 10.89 7.64
C THR A 56 12.85 9.72 8.36
N MET A 57 13.64 9.02 9.18
CA MET A 57 13.18 7.99 10.12
C MET A 57 13.19 8.56 11.55
N ASN A 58 12.03 8.53 12.21
CA ASN A 58 11.87 9.02 13.58
C ASN A 58 10.90 8.13 14.37
N THR A 59 11.41 7.44 15.39
CA THR A 59 10.61 6.60 16.30
C THR A 59 9.63 5.64 15.57
N GLY A 60 10.07 5.05 14.45
CA GLY A 60 9.28 4.14 13.61
C GLY A 60 8.44 4.82 12.52
N ALA A 61 8.27 6.14 12.52
CA ALA A 61 7.69 6.88 11.40
C ALA A 61 8.73 7.10 10.31
N VAL A 62 8.29 7.02 9.04
CA VAL A 62 9.12 7.30 7.87
C VAL A 62 8.43 8.40 7.07
N SER A 63 9.16 9.46 6.71
CA SER A 63 8.63 10.62 5.98
C SER A 63 9.63 11.13 4.94
N GLY A 64 9.18 11.99 4.01
CA GLY A 64 10.01 12.48 2.90
C GLY A 64 10.24 11.43 1.79
N VAL A 65 9.59 10.26 1.89
CA VAL A 65 9.63 9.21 0.88
C VAL A 65 8.89 9.71 -0.36
N THR A 66 9.62 9.83 -1.47
CA THR A 66 9.06 10.16 -2.78
C THR A 66 8.49 8.93 -3.48
N THR A 67 9.17 7.78 -3.33
CA THR A 67 8.79 6.48 -3.92
C THR A 67 9.11 5.34 -2.95
N LEU A 68 8.16 4.40 -2.76
CA LEU A 68 8.36 3.18 -1.97
C LEU A 68 8.21 1.94 -2.88
N SER A 69 9.22 1.06 -2.87
CA SER A 69 9.22 -0.22 -3.60
C SER A 69 9.39 -1.38 -2.60
N ALA A 70 8.40 -2.27 -2.49
CA ALA A 70 8.44 -3.46 -1.65
C ALA A 70 8.52 -4.72 -2.53
N SER A 71 9.42 -5.67 -2.21
CA SER A 71 9.56 -6.96 -2.92
C SER A 71 8.55 -8.01 -2.48
N ASP A 72 7.94 -7.81 -1.30
CA ASP A 72 7.04 -8.75 -0.62
C ASP A 72 5.83 -8.02 -0.03
N ASP A 73 5.11 -8.66 0.90
CA ASP A 73 3.85 -8.17 1.44
C ASP A 73 3.96 -6.89 2.28
N VAL A 74 3.02 -5.97 2.06
CA VAL A 74 2.76 -4.85 2.97
C VAL A 74 1.70 -5.28 3.97
N THR A 75 2.13 -5.72 5.16
CA THR A 75 1.22 -6.10 6.24
C THR A 75 0.94 -4.93 7.16
N LEU A 76 -0.34 -4.59 7.30
CA LEU A 76 -0.80 -3.57 8.23
C LEU A 76 -1.42 -4.23 9.47
N SER A 77 -0.56 -4.68 10.38
CA SER A 77 -0.92 -5.56 11.50
C SER A 77 -1.61 -4.87 12.68
N LYS A 78 -1.55 -3.54 12.75
CA LYS A 78 -2.35 -2.80 13.72
C LYS A 78 -3.81 -3.14 13.44
N ALA A 79 -4.55 -3.51 14.49
CA ALA A 79 -5.94 -3.93 14.38
C ALA A 79 -6.81 -2.99 13.52
N ALA A 80 -6.51 -1.68 13.54
CA ALA A 80 -7.05 -0.71 12.61
C ALA A 80 -5.91 0.03 11.93
N ALA A 81 -5.68 -0.31 10.67
CA ALA A 81 -4.72 0.36 9.83
C ALA A 81 -5.40 1.03 8.65
N ALA A 82 -4.80 2.13 8.18
CA ALA A 82 -5.38 2.97 7.16
C ALA A 82 -4.31 3.44 6.19
N ILE A 83 -4.76 3.72 4.97
CA ILE A 83 -3.99 4.37 3.92
C ILE A 83 -4.77 5.64 3.57
N THR A 84 -4.16 6.81 3.79
CA THR A 84 -4.81 8.11 3.53
C THR A 84 -4.10 8.84 2.39
N HIS A 85 -4.87 9.29 1.40
CA HIS A 85 -4.40 10.13 0.32
C HIS A 85 -4.94 11.55 0.49
N SER A 86 -4.06 12.52 0.76
CA SER A 86 -4.40 13.94 0.96
C SER A 86 -4.12 14.82 -0.26
N GLY A 87 -3.71 14.23 -1.39
CA GLY A 87 -3.52 14.94 -2.64
C GLY A 87 -4.83 15.43 -3.23
N ALA A 88 -4.77 16.47 -4.08
CA ALA A 88 -5.96 17.05 -4.73
C ALA A 88 -6.55 16.18 -5.86
N THR A 89 -5.95 15.02 -6.15
CA THR A 89 -6.33 14.12 -7.25
C THR A 89 -6.95 12.83 -6.69
N SER A 90 -6.59 11.66 -7.23
CA SER A 90 -7.22 10.38 -6.91
C SER A 90 -6.24 9.38 -6.31
N LEU A 91 -6.73 8.57 -5.36
CA LEU A 91 -6.04 7.37 -4.88
C LEU A 91 -6.35 6.20 -5.82
N THR A 92 -5.33 5.72 -6.53
CA THR A 92 -5.44 4.55 -7.41
C THR A 92 -4.98 3.31 -6.66
N ILE A 93 -5.89 2.37 -6.39
CA ILE A 93 -5.59 1.04 -5.83
C ILE A 93 -5.79 0.03 -6.94
N ALA A 94 -4.68 -0.52 -7.43
CA ALA A 94 -4.66 -1.44 -8.55
C ALA A 94 -3.73 -2.60 -8.25
N SER A 95 -4.24 -3.81 -8.45
CA SER A 95 -3.40 -5.01 -8.52
C SER A 95 -3.08 -5.27 -9.99
N THR A 96 -1.79 -5.33 -10.36
CA THR A 96 -1.33 -5.51 -11.76
C THR A 96 -1.35 -6.96 -12.22
N SER A 97 -1.11 -7.92 -11.31
CA SER A 97 -1.07 -9.36 -11.59
C SER A 97 -2.19 -10.15 -10.87
N GLY A 98 -3.20 -9.49 -10.24
CA GLY A 98 -4.25 -10.14 -9.44
C GLY A 98 -5.50 -9.29 -9.18
N THR A 99 -6.32 -9.68 -8.21
CA THR A 99 -7.49 -8.89 -7.79
C THR A 99 -7.11 -7.87 -6.72
N VAL A 100 -7.85 -6.78 -6.66
CA VAL A 100 -8.05 -6.15 -5.36
C VAL A 100 -9.05 -7.04 -4.64
N ALA A 101 -8.52 -8.06 -3.95
CA ALA A 101 -9.29 -8.81 -2.97
C ALA A 101 -9.56 -7.84 -1.82
N VAL A 102 -10.70 -7.17 -1.93
CA VAL A 102 -11.33 -6.58 -0.78
C VAL A 102 -12.19 -7.70 -0.25
N GLU A 103 -11.81 -8.23 0.92
CA GLU A 103 -12.34 -9.48 1.47
C GLU A 103 -13.81 -9.38 1.92
N SER A 104 -14.66 -8.49 1.40
CA SER A 104 -15.49 -9.02 0.31
C SER A 104 -16.20 -7.96 -0.55
N VAL A 105 -15.86 -6.65 -0.48
CA VAL A 105 -16.53 -5.63 -1.32
C VAL A 105 -15.63 -4.49 -1.76
N VAL A 106 -15.75 -4.15 -3.04
CA VAL A 106 -14.85 -3.26 -3.76
C VAL A 106 -15.55 -1.96 -4.17
N PHE A 107 -14.89 -0.80 -3.98
CA PHE A 107 -15.38 0.54 -4.34
C PHE A 107 -14.45 1.22 -5.36
N SER A 108 -14.99 1.56 -6.55
CA SER A 108 -14.21 2.19 -7.63
C SER A 108 -15.02 3.16 -8.47
N ALA A 109 -14.61 4.43 -8.48
CA ALA A 109 -15.07 5.46 -9.44
C ALA A 109 -16.60 5.56 -9.59
N GLY A 110 -17.33 5.18 -8.54
CA GLY A 110 -18.79 5.14 -8.48
C GLY A 110 -19.43 3.74 -8.53
N ALA A 111 -18.74 2.69 -8.99
CA ALA A 111 -19.24 1.32 -9.05
C ALA A 111 -18.77 0.45 -7.87
N VAL A 112 -19.52 -0.63 -7.57
CA VAL A 112 -19.28 -1.55 -6.44
C VAL A 112 -19.42 -3.02 -6.85
N SER A 113 -18.59 -3.93 -6.30
CA SER A 113 -18.60 -5.37 -6.63
C SER A 113 -17.93 -6.28 -5.55
N ALA A 114 -17.76 -7.60 -5.84
CA ALA A 114 -17.50 -8.72 -4.91
C ALA A 114 -18.64 -9.06 -3.93
N VAL A 115 -19.70 -8.33 -4.15
CA VAL A 115 -21.01 -8.49 -3.61
C VAL A 115 -21.60 -9.85 -4.02
N THR A 116 -21.51 -10.87 -3.16
CA THR A 116 -22.12 -12.20 -3.35
C THR A 116 -23.64 -12.15 -3.45
N THR A 117 -24.26 -11.10 -2.91
CA THR A 117 -25.65 -10.71 -3.14
C THR A 117 -25.66 -9.26 -3.54
N LEU A 118 -25.79 -8.97 -4.84
CA LEU A 118 -25.87 -7.59 -5.36
C LEU A 118 -27.21 -6.95 -4.96
N GLY A 119 -27.32 -6.57 -3.69
CA GLY A 119 -28.44 -5.82 -3.14
C GLY A 119 -28.28 -4.34 -3.44
N ALA A 120 -28.91 -3.88 -4.51
CA ALA A 120 -29.17 -2.47 -4.70
C ALA A 120 -30.56 -2.17 -4.11
N SER A 121 -30.67 -1.44 -2.99
CA SER A 121 -31.96 -1.05 -2.36
C SER A 121 -32.66 0.12 -3.07
N GLY A 122 -31.88 0.82 -3.87
CA GLY A 122 -32.33 1.88 -4.75
C GLY A 122 -32.48 1.39 -6.20
N THR A 123 -32.90 2.30 -7.06
CA THR A 123 -33.04 2.06 -8.51
C THR A 123 -31.68 1.78 -9.15
N VAL A 124 -31.50 0.59 -9.73
CA VAL A 124 -30.44 0.34 -10.73
C VAL A 124 -30.89 1.03 -12.00
N SER A 125 -30.51 2.30 -12.11
CA SER A 125 -30.98 3.19 -13.17
C SER A 125 -30.08 3.08 -14.38
N LEU A 126 -30.70 2.71 -15.49
CA LEU A 126 -30.12 2.73 -16.80
C LEU A 126 -30.49 4.09 -17.43
N THR A 127 -29.61 5.09 -17.35
CA THR A 127 -29.88 6.48 -17.77
C THR A 127 -29.11 6.93 -19.02
N ASN A 128 -28.40 6.02 -19.69
CA ASN A 128 -27.74 6.31 -20.96
C ASN A 128 -28.79 6.66 -22.04
N THR A 129 -28.50 7.67 -22.87
CA THR A 129 -29.40 8.09 -23.94
C THR A 129 -29.52 7.10 -25.10
N ALA A 130 -28.60 6.12 -25.17
CA ALA A 130 -28.65 5.00 -26.10
C ALA A 130 -29.50 3.84 -25.54
N SER A 131 -29.66 2.77 -26.32
CA SER A 131 -30.43 1.60 -25.88
C SER A 131 -29.79 0.95 -24.64
N GLN A 132 -30.61 0.61 -23.64
CA GLN A 132 -30.17 -0.04 -22.40
C GLN A 132 -31.08 -1.21 -22.04
N ALA A 133 -30.59 -2.18 -21.27
CA ALA A 133 -31.32 -3.39 -20.95
C ALA A 133 -30.91 -4.00 -19.59
N ILE A 134 -31.85 -4.74 -18.97
CA ILE A 134 -31.62 -5.66 -17.86
C ILE A 134 -31.86 -7.07 -18.39
N THR A 135 -31.00 -8.04 -18.09
CA THR A 135 -31.01 -9.35 -18.75
C THR A 135 -30.56 -10.44 -17.78
N HIS A 136 -31.23 -11.58 -17.79
CA HIS A 136 -30.97 -12.74 -16.93
C HIS A 136 -31.37 -14.03 -17.67
N THR A 137 -30.62 -15.11 -17.47
CA THR A 137 -30.39 -16.11 -18.53
C THR A 137 -30.06 -17.51 -18.00
N GLY A 138 -30.82 -18.08 -17.08
CA GLY A 138 -30.48 -19.42 -16.60
C GLY A 138 -30.52 -20.49 -17.72
N ALA A 139 -29.69 -21.52 -17.58
CA ALA A 139 -29.79 -22.81 -18.26
C ALA A 139 -30.00 -23.88 -17.16
N GLY A 140 -30.74 -24.97 -17.26
CA GLY A 140 -31.20 -25.73 -18.40
C GLY A 140 -31.10 -27.20 -18.00
N GLY A 141 -31.99 -27.67 -17.11
CA GLY A 141 -32.10 -29.07 -16.72
C GLY A 141 -32.52 -29.32 -15.27
N GLY A 142 -33.57 -28.74 -14.69
CA GLY A 142 -34.57 -27.74 -15.08
C GLY A 142 -35.24 -27.27 -13.77
N SER A 143 -35.36 -25.97 -13.46
CA SER A 143 -35.47 -24.75 -14.32
C SER A 143 -34.49 -23.61 -13.97
N ALA A 144 -34.44 -22.56 -14.83
CA ALA A 144 -33.40 -21.53 -14.86
C ALA A 144 -33.89 -20.15 -15.43
N ASP A 145 -34.67 -19.36 -14.66
CA ASP A 145 -35.48 -18.19 -15.14
C ASP A 145 -35.29 -16.87 -14.32
N LEU A 146 -35.58 -15.67 -14.86
CA LEU A 146 -35.54 -14.35 -14.16
C LEU A 146 -36.88 -13.99 -13.48
N SER A 147 -36.89 -13.52 -12.23
CA SER A 147 -38.12 -13.16 -11.47
C SER A 147 -38.12 -11.74 -10.86
N VAL A 148 -39.27 -11.03 -10.87
CA VAL A 148 -39.47 -9.62 -10.40
C VAL A 148 -40.87 -9.43 -9.74
N SER A 149 -41.01 -8.71 -8.60
CA SER A 149 -42.25 -8.69 -7.75
C SER A 149 -42.36 -7.48 -6.74
N SER A 150 -43.58 -7.11 -6.23
CA SER A 150 -43.88 -6.05 -5.19
C SER A 150 -45.02 -6.45 -4.21
N THR A 151 -45.03 -5.93 -2.96
CA THR A 151 -45.92 -6.42 -1.86
C THR A 151 -46.91 -5.43 -1.24
N ASN A 152 -46.73 -4.11 -1.43
CA ASN A 152 -47.56 -3.10 -0.74
C ASN A 152 -48.08 -2.03 -1.72
N GLY A 153 -48.20 -2.40 -2.99
CA GLY A 153 -48.55 -1.55 -4.10
C GLY A 153 -48.38 -2.33 -5.40
N CYS A 154 -48.18 -1.62 -6.51
CA CYS A 154 -48.06 -2.24 -7.84
C CYS A 154 -46.63 -2.17 -8.42
N VAL A 155 -46.31 -3.09 -9.35
CA VAL A 155 -45.13 -3.01 -10.25
C VAL A 155 -45.59 -2.33 -11.55
N LEU A 156 -44.91 -1.25 -11.96
CA LEU A 156 -45.23 -0.47 -13.15
C LEU A 156 -44.10 -0.62 -14.20
N VAL A 157 -44.45 -0.96 -15.45
CA VAL A 157 -43.54 -0.97 -16.61
C VAL A 157 -44.19 -0.08 -17.67
N GLU A 158 -43.54 1.03 -18.00
CA GLU A 158 -44.06 2.10 -18.87
C GLU A 158 -43.25 2.20 -20.16
#